data_AF-D1YXS2-F1
#
_entry.id   AF-D1YXS2-F1
#
_cell.length_a   1.000
_cell.length_b   1.000
_cell.length_c   1.000
_cell.angle_alpha   90.00
_cell.angle_beta   90.00
_cell.angle_gamma   90.00
#
_symmetry.space_group_name_H-M   'P 1'
#
loop_
_entity.id
_entity.type
_entity.pdbx_description
1 polymer ?
#
loop_
_entity_poly.entity_id
_entity_poly.type
_entity_poly.pdbx_seq_one_letter_code
_entity_poly.pdbx_strand_id
1 'polypeptide(L)'
;MTEKSTTMLGEEPSPQDIEALDKLKVDIVEQLRAADVKFPIKTKADLANIYPKGTRKSCMYKGQEVSLHDMINNIDDRAFPLENAGDTAIALVSSCQMNVVK
;
A
#
# COMPACT_ATOMS: atom_id res chain seq x y z
N MET A 1 14.16 23.99 -34.21
CA MET A 1 15.43 23.44 -33.67
C MET A 1 15.62 23.99 -32.27
N THR A 2 15.46 23.13 -31.26
CA THR A 2 16.28 23.06 -30.04
C THR A 2 15.67 21.95 -29.21
N GLU A 3 16.31 20.79 -29.32
CA GLU A 3 16.18 19.66 -28.42
C GLU A 3 16.66 20.07 -27.03
N LYS A 4 15.91 19.71 -26.00
CA LYS A 4 16.42 19.56 -24.65
C LYS A 4 15.79 18.31 -24.04
N SER A 5 16.47 17.18 -24.26
CA SER A 5 16.41 16.03 -23.37
C SER A 5 16.79 16.48 -21.96
N THR A 6 15.87 16.36 -21.00
CA THR A 6 16.19 16.33 -19.56
C THR A 6 15.02 15.66 -18.84
N THR A 7 15.19 14.36 -18.56
CA THR A 7 14.79 13.66 -17.34
C THR A 7 13.52 14.17 -16.63
N MET A 8 12.40 13.45 -16.76
CA MET A 8 11.28 13.58 -15.80
C MET A 8 11.24 12.29 -14.98
N LEU A 9 11.87 12.36 -13.80
CA LEU A 9 11.57 11.49 -12.68
C LEU A 9 10.05 11.48 -12.46
N GLY A 10 9.50 10.32 -12.09
CA GLY A 10 8.07 10.03 -12.11
C GLY A 10 7.19 11.17 -11.58
N GLU A 11 6.08 11.40 -12.28
CA GLU A 11 5.06 12.40 -11.94
C GLU A 11 4.83 12.49 -10.43
N GLU A 12 5.02 13.69 -9.87
CA GLU A 12 4.64 13.99 -8.49
C GLU A 12 3.14 13.65 -8.32
N PRO A 13 2.76 12.93 -7.24
CA PRO A 13 1.37 12.58 -7.02
C PRO A 13 0.52 13.85 -6.96
N SER A 14 -0.59 13.87 -7.68
CA SER A 14 -1.49 15.02 -7.64
C SER A 14 -2.09 15.16 -6.23
N PRO A 15 -2.57 16.34 -5.82
CA PRO A 15 -3.25 16.50 -4.52
C PRO A 15 -4.39 15.49 -4.31
N GLN A 16 -5.06 15.07 -5.38
CA GLN A 16 -6.13 14.08 -5.35
C GLN A 16 -5.58 12.67 -5.08
N ASP A 17 -4.42 12.33 -5.63
CA ASP A 17 -3.74 11.05 -5.35
C ASP A 17 -3.27 10.99 -3.89
N ILE A 18 -2.77 12.11 -3.35
CA ILE A 18 -2.36 12.21 -1.94
C ILE A 18 -3.57 11.99 -1.02
N GLU A 19 -4.70 12.66 -1.29
CA GLU A 19 -5.93 12.50 -0.52
C GLU A 19 -6.48 11.06 -0.60
N ALA A 20 -6.43 10.43 -1.77
CA ALA A 20 -6.84 9.04 -1.95
C ALA A 20 -5.94 8.07 -1.15
N LEU A 21 -4.63 8.31 -1.12
CA LEU A 21 -3.68 7.53 -0.34
C LEU A 21 -3.91 7.69 1.17
N ASP A 22 -4.15 8.90 1.65
CA ASP A 22 -4.42 9.14 3.07
C ASP A 22 -5.75 8.53 3.51
N LYS A 23 -6.78 8.61 2.66
CA LYS A 23 -8.05 7.92 2.89
C LYS A 23 -7.86 6.40 2.95
N LEU A 24 -7.04 5.85 2.07
CA LEU A 24 -6.71 4.42 2.07
C LEU A 24 -5.99 3.99 3.35
N LYS A 25 -5.05 4.80 3.86
CA LYS A 25 -4.39 4.52 5.15
C LYS A 25 -5.40 4.44 6.29
N VAL A 26 -6.31 5.41 6.37
CA VAL A 26 -7.37 5.44 7.39
C VAL A 26 -8.26 4.20 7.27
N ASP A 27 -8.71 3.87 6.06
CA ASP A 27 -9.54 2.69 5.80
C ASP A 27 -8.85 1.37 6.22
N ILE A 28 -7.53 1.25 6.02
CA ILE A 28 -6.76 0.07 6.44
C ILE A 28 -6.69 0.01 7.97
N VAL A 29 -6.37 1.13 8.64
CA VAL A 29 -6.31 1.19 10.10
C VAL A 29 -7.67 0.84 10.73
N GLU A 30 -8.77 1.37 10.18
CA GLU A 30 -10.12 1.06 10.66
C GLU A 30 -10.46 -0.42 10.47
N GLN A 31 -10.08 -1.03 9.35
CA GLN A 31 -10.27 -2.46 9.13
C GLN A 31 -9.46 -3.32 10.10
N LEU A 32 -8.19 -3.00 10.33
CA LEU A 32 -7.35 -3.72 11.29
C LEU A 32 -7.93 -3.64 12.71
N ARG A 33 -8.49 -2.48 13.08
CA ARG A 33 -9.19 -2.31 14.36
C ARG A 33 -10.50 -3.10 14.40
N ALA A 34 -11.32 -3.03 13.36
CA ALA A 34 -12.59 -3.74 13.28
C ALA A 34 -12.42 -5.27 13.28
N ALA A 35 -11.32 -5.76 12.69
CA ALA A 35 -10.95 -7.17 12.70
C ALA A 35 -10.21 -7.61 13.98
N ASP A 36 -10.06 -6.72 14.97
CA ASP A 36 -9.34 -6.95 16.24
C ASP A 36 -7.96 -7.61 16.05
N VAL A 37 -7.23 -7.15 15.03
CA VAL A 37 -5.91 -7.70 14.67
C VAL A 37 -4.95 -7.55 15.84
N LYS A 38 -4.29 -8.64 16.20
CA LYS A 38 -3.27 -8.65 17.24
C LYS A 38 -1.92 -8.25 16.65
N PHE A 39 -1.32 -7.23 17.25
CA PHE A 39 0.03 -6.78 16.94
C PHE A 39 1.03 -7.36 17.97
N PRO A 40 2.31 -7.55 17.59
CA PRO A 40 2.87 -7.27 16.26
C PRO A 40 2.53 -8.35 15.22
N ILE A 41 2.32 -7.94 13.98
CA ILE A 41 2.24 -8.86 12.83
C ILE A 41 3.68 -9.24 12.49
N LYS A 42 4.04 -10.50 12.73
CA LYS A 42 5.45 -10.94 12.69
C LYS A 42 5.93 -11.30 11.31
N THR A 43 5.02 -11.72 10.43
CA THR A 43 5.37 -12.21 9.10
C THR A 43 4.37 -11.75 8.04
N LYS A 44 4.82 -11.75 6.79
CA LYS A 44 3.96 -11.56 5.62
C LYS A 44 2.82 -12.56 5.55
N ALA A 45 3.06 -13.81 5.96
CA ALA A 45 2.04 -14.85 6.01
C ALA A 45 0.92 -14.51 7.01
N ASP A 46 1.27 -13.96 8.18
CA ASP A 46 0.28 -13.50 9.17
C ASP A 46 -0.57 -12.37 8.59
N LEU A 47 0.04 -11.42 7.87
CA LEU A 47 -0.68 -10.35 7.19
C LEU A 47 -1.60 -10.86 6.07
N ALA A 48 -1.15 -11.86 5.30
CA ALA A 48 -1.94 -12.50 4.25
C ALA A 48 -3.14 -13.30 4.80
N ASN A 49 -3.04 -13.80 6.03
CA ASN A 49 -4.16 -14.47 6.72
C ASN A 49 -5.23 -13.46 7.17
N ILE A 50 -4.83 -12.23 7.52
CA ILE A 50 -5.75 -11.13 7.87
C ILE A 50 -6.49 -10.63 6.61
N TYR A 51 -5.79 -10.56 5.49
CA TYR A 51 -6.34 -10.15 4.19
C TYR A 51 -6.24 -11.29 3.15
N PRO A 52 -7.16 -12.27 3.20
CA PRO A 52 -7.14 -13.40 2.29
C PRO A 52 -7.40 -12.98 0.83
N LYS A 53 -7.06 -13.87 -0.11
CA LYS A 53 -7.37 -13.69 -1.53
C LYS A 53 -8.86 -13.42 -1.72
N GLY A 54 -9.20 -12.38 -2.48
CA GLY A 54 -10.58 -11.94 -2.69
C GLY A 54 -11.06 -10.86 -1.71
N THR A 55 -10.17 -10.33 -0.85
CA THR A 55 -10.44 -9.10 -0.09
C THR A 55 -10.79 -7.98 -1.08
N ARG A 56 -12.05 -7.51 -1.04
CA ARG A 56 -12.62 -6.55 -2.00
C ARG A 56 -12.01 -5.14 -1.97
N LYS A 57 -11.16 -4.84 -0.98
CA LYS A 57 -10.51 -3.54 -0.88
C LYS A 57 -9.29 -3.54 -1.79
N SER A 58 -9.38 -2.70 -2.81
CA SER A 58 -8.36 -2.42 -3.78
C SER A 58 -7.88 -0.97 -3.68
N CYS A 59 -6.57 -0.75 -3.85
CA CYS A 59 -5.99 0.56 -4.08
C CYS A 59 -6.17 0.87 -5.57
N MET A 60 -6.79 2.00 -5.92
CA MET A 60 -6.84 2.48 -7.29
C MET A 60 -5.74 3.53 -7.43
N TYR A 61 -4.60 3.15 -8.00
CA TYR A 61 -3.44 4.03 -8.14
C TYR A 61 -2.99 4.04 -9.59
N LYS A 62 -2.86 5.24 -10.17
CA LYS A 62 -2.60 5.44 -11.62
C LYS A 62 -3.57 4.69 -12.55
N GLY A 63 -4.83 4.56 -12.15
CA GLY A 63 -5.86 3.88 -12.95
C GLY A 63 -5.82 2.36 -12.92
N GLN A 64 -4.95 1.74 -12.11
CA GLN A 64 -4.93 0.30 -11.89
C GLN A 64 -5.51 -0.06 -10.53
N GLU A 65 -6.38 -1.07 -10.53
CA GLU A 65 -6.95 -1.65 -9.33
C GLU A 65 -6.02 -2.75 -8.81
N VAL A 66 -5.41 -2.54 -7.64
CA VAL A 66 -4.53 -3.53 -6.98
C VAL A 66 -5.18 -3.97 -5.68
N SER A 67 -5.35 -5.27 -5.44
CA SER A 67 -5.96 -5.76 -4.20
C SER A 67 -5.00 -5.66 -3.00
N LEU A 68 -5.51 -5.51 -1.78
CA LEU A 68 -4.69 -5.54 -0.56
C LEU A 68 -3.85 -6.83 -0.48
N HIS A 69 -4.40 -7.96 -0.93
CA HIS A 69 -3.67 -9.22 -0.96
C HIS A 69 -2.46 -9.18 -1.90
N ASP A 70 -2.60 -8.55 -3.07
CA ASP A 70 -1.48 -8.40 -4.02
C ASP A 70 -0.42 -7.43 -3.48
N MET A 71 -0.85 -6.37 -2.78
CA MET A 71 0.06 -5.45 -2.11
C MET A 71 0.91 -6.13 -1.04
N ILE A 72 0.36 -7.10 -0.29
CA ILE A 72 1.09 -7.85 0.75
C ILE A 72 2.29 -8.59 0.16
N ASN A 73 2.14 -9.16 -1.05
CA ASN A 73 3.24 -9.86 -1.72
C ASN A 73 4.41 -8.92 -2.06
N ASN A 74 4.14 -7.63 -2.23
CA ASN A 74 5.14 -6.62 -2.58
C ASN A 74 5.80 -5.95 -1.36
N ILE A 75 5.30 -6.19 -0.14
CA ILE A 75 5.95 -5.71 1.09
C ILE A 75 7.27 -6.47 1.28
N ASP A 76 8.36 -5.78 1.57
CA ASP A 76 9.63 -6.44 1.90
C ASP A 76 9.53 -7.16 3.26
N ASP A 77 10.08 -8.36 3.38
CA ASP A 77 10.05 -9.12 4.64
C ASP A 77 10.78 -8.38 5.78
N ARG A 78 11.68 -7.44 5.45
CA ARG A 78 12.36 -6.54 6.40
C ARG A 78 11.44 -5.49 7.03
N ALA A 79 10.25 -5.27 6.48
CA ALA A 79 9.25 -4.38 7.08
C ALA A 79 8.56 -5.00 8.30
N PHE A 80 8.76 -6.31 8.53
CA PHE A 80 8.23 -7.01 9.69
C PHE A 80 9.26 -7.03 10.84
N PRO A 81 8.83 -7.00 12.11
CA PRO A 81 7.44 -6.99 12.58
C PRO A 81 6.75 -5.63 12.41
N LEU A 82 5.45 -5.66 12.07
CA LEU A 82 4.61 -4.46 12.05
C LEU A 82 3.99 -4.30 13.43
N GLU A 83 4.41 -3.27 14.16
CA GLU A 83 4.11 -3.10 15.60
C GLU A 83 2.70 -2.55 15.86
N ASN A 84 2.11 -1.88 14.87
CA ASN A 84 0.78 -1.29 15.00
C ASN A 84 0.04 -1.18 13.66
N ALA A 85 -1.24 -0.81 13.74
CA ALA A 85 -2.11 -0.65 12.59
C ALA A 85 -1.65 0.45 11.62
N GLY A 86 -1.05 1.53 12.15
CA GLY A 86 -0.49 2.62 11.35
C GLY A 86 0.71 2.16 10.52
N ASP A 87 1.66 1.46 11.14
CA ASP A 87 2.83 0.88 10.45
C ASP A 87 2.40 -0.08 9.35
N THR A 88 1.37 -0.89 9.63
CA THR A 88 0.81 -1.83 8.65
C THR A 88 0.16 -1.11 7.48
N ALA A 89 -0.60 -0.05 7.74
CA ALA A 89 -1.19 0.78 6.70
C ALA A 89 -0.12 1.48 5.85
N ILE A 90 0.94 1.99 6.46
CA ILE A 90 2.06 2.60 5.75
C ILE A 90 2.76 1.57 4.88
N ALA A 91 3.04 0.37 5.39
CA ALA A 91 3.69 -0.69 4.63
C ALA A 91 2.87 -1.12 3.39
N LEU A 92 1.55 -1.30 3.57
CA LEU A 92 0.62 -1.63 2.48
C LEU A 92 0.51 -0.52 1.44
N VAL A 93 0.37 0.74 1.88
CA VAL A 93 0.22 1.87 0.96
C VAL A 93 1.53 2.17 0.23
N SER A 94 2.67 2.01 0.90
CA SER A 94 4.00 2.13 0.28
C SER A 94 4.20 1.08 -0.80
N SER A 95 3.68 -0.14 -0.61
CA SER A 95 3.77 -1.18 -1.65
C SER A 95 2.82 -0.91 -2.83
N CYS A 96 1.73 -0.14 -2.65
CA CYS A 96 0.91 0.37 -3.76
C CYS A 96 1.71 1.35 -4.65
N GLN A 97 2.59 2.18 -4.07
CA GLN A 97 3.43 3.13 -4.82
C GLN A 97 4.60 2.46 -5.56
N MET A 98 5.07 1.29 -5.11
CA MET A 98 6.25 0.62 -5.68
C MET A 98 6.00 -0.05 -7.04
N ASN A 99 4.76 -0.33 -7.42
CA ASN A 99 4.44 -0.94 -8.72
C ASN A 99 4.49 0.02 -9.92
N VAL A 100 4.97 1.26 -9.73
CA VAL A 100 5.11 2.28 -10.77
C VAL A 100 6.40 2.14 -11.59
N VAL A 101 7.33 1.25 -11.19
CA VAL A 101 8.57 1.02 -11.94
C VAL A 101 8.51 -0.35 -12.62
N LYS A 102 7.77 -0.43 -13.73
CA LYS A 102 8.04 -1.45 -14.75
C LYS A 102 7.69 -0.96 -16.14
#